data_AF-A0A168PW22-F1
#
_entry.id   AF-A0A168PW22-F1
#
_cell.length_a   1.000
_cell.length_b   1.000
_cell.length_c   1.000
_cell.angle_alpha   90.00
_cell.angle_beta   90.00
_cell.angle_gamma   90.00
#
_symmetry.space_group_name_H-M   'P 1'
#
loop_
_entity.id
_entity.type
_entity.pdbx_description
1 polymer ?
#
loop_
_entity_poly.entity_id
_entity_poly.type
_entity_poly.pdbx_seq_one_letter_code
_entity_poly.pdbx_strand_id
1 'polypeptide(L)'
;MNVNNISNSAENRLYTNENLWDKSGDITKAKFDTSKALKIENANVNETNRTPSEILYIPSEDIDYEKCTGKDGKEFTVTSYCKIKGETLNKDYLDVFASKAQGKDVNYYDYYVNNFVAKIAQNFSDISSLKEDEKSIKKGIDDLALEMKRNISKGISNNIENLNTKFKVNGVDFTLKELVDSSKVMDYACSIVNTLGGMDYNDYAEMGIAKGKVSSYGEKNLNAEQQKLLNSTMSARIQKVIDSEPEISTVIEDLKRVNIKIDMVTDKNSKYYAVKSLERATNKEYAQKIMDTFANVDYSNEKSFDKAIEEYKNLIKPTLEEAGIINIGENNALDFTIDYEANNLKTLFDKDYKRVISSSVKLKTLYGHSLDVYR
;
A
#
# COMPACT_ATOMS: atom_id res chain seq x y z
N MET A 1 36.14 48.27 -29.59
CA MET A 1 36.15 47.26 -30.67
C MET A 1 36.24 45.88 -30.03
N ASN A 2 35.31 44.99 -30.40
CA ASN A 2 35.20 43.52 -30.20
C ASN A 2 35.37 42.95 -28.76
N VAL A 3 34.38 42.38 -28.05
CA VAL A 3 33.25 41.44 -28.31
C VAL A 3 33.65 39.94 -28.27
N ASN A 4 32.92 39.19 -27.41
CA ASN A 4 32.76 37.71 -27.25
C ASN A 4 33.82 36.95 -26.40
N ASN A 5 33.52 35.95 -25.55
CA ASN A 5 32.28 35.24 -25.19
C ASN A 5 32.44 34.43 -23.87
N ILE A 6 31.43 34.49 -23.00
CA ILE A 6 30.75 33.47 -22.14
C ILE A 6 31.46 32.15 -21.77
N SER A 7 31.57 31.85 -20.46
CA SER A 7 30.87 30.71 -19.81
C SER A 7 30.90 30.83 -18.27
N ASN A 8 29.72 30.99 -17.66
CA ASN A 8 29.48 30.85 -16.22
C ASN A 8 29.01 29.42 -15.93
N SER A 9 29.59 28.77 -14.94
CA SER A 9 28.99 27.60 -14.29
C SER A 9 29.09 27.70 -12.77
N ALA A 10 27.96 27.39 -12.14
CA ALA A 10 27.77 26.89 -10.77
C ALA A 10 28.28 27.73 -9.58
N GLU A 11 27.36 28.51 -8.97
CA GLU A 11 27.29 28.58 -7.50
C GLU A 11 25.84 28.45 -7.05
N ASN A 12 25.55 27.29 -6.47
CA ASN A 12 24.32 26.98 -5.75
C ASN A 12 24.47 27.56 -4.33
N ARG A 13 24.03 28.80 -4.12
CA ARG A 13 23.93 29.38 -2.76
C ARG A 13 22.47 29.37 -2.32
N LEU A 14 22.22 28.57 -1.29
CA LEU A 14 21.05 28.59 -0.42
C LEU A 14 20.78 30.04 0.03
N TYR A 15 19.60 30.57 -0.31
CA TYR A 15 19.09 31.78 0.32
C TYR A 15 18.37 31.38 1.60
N THR A 16 18.95 31.75 2.73
CA THR A 16 18.34 31.73 4.05
C THR A 16 17.21 32.75 4.13
N ASN A 17 16.09 32.36 4.75
CA ASN A 17 14.97 33.23 5.10
C ASN A 17 15.38 34.23 6.20
N GLU A 18 16.10 35.28 5.85
CA GLU A 18 16.34 36.39 6.75
C GLU A 18 15.74 37.69 6.19
N ASN A 19 14.81 38.25 6.99
CA ASN A 19 14.24 39.59 6.93
C ASN A 19 13.08 39.86 5.95
N LEU A 20 11.88 39.41 6.32
CA LEU A 20 10.59 39.95 5.85
C LEU A 20 9.72 40.47 7.00
N TRP A 21 10.31 41.29 7.89
CA TRP A 21 9.56 41.97 8.95
C TRP A 21 9.94 43.45 8.93
N ASP A 22 9.05 44.31 8.42
CA ASP A 22 9.07 45.71 8.81
C ASP A 22 8.36 45.91 10.15
N LYS A 23 8.75 46.93 10.90
CA LYS A 23 8.26 47.21 12.27
C LYS A 23 6.85 47.82 12.31
N SER A 24 6.04 47.65 11.28
CA SER A 24 4.66 48.18 11.22
C SER A 24 3.58 47.13 10.93
N GLY A 25 3.95 45.87 10.65
CA GLY A 25 2.97 44.77 10.62
C GLY A 25 1.97 44.80 9.46
N ASP A 26 2.25 45.52 8.37
CA ASP A 26 1.42 45.52 7.17
C ASP A 26 2.08 44.72 6.02
N ILE A 27 1.39 43.67 5.57
CA ILE A 27 1.83 42.84 4.43
C ILE A 27 1.68 43.65 3.15
N THR A 28 2.78 44.23 2.65
CA THR A 28 2.81 44.81 1.32
C THR A 28 2.79 43.70 0.27
N LYS A 29 1.80 43.75 -0.65
CA LYS A 29 1.66 42.88 -1.82
C LYS A 29 2.98 42.79 -2.59
N ALA A 30 3.73 41.70 -2.40
CA ALA A 30 4.74 41.27 -3.35
C ALA A 30 4.04 40.94 -4.68
N LYS A 31 4.26 41.78 -5.70
CA LYS A 31 3.92 41.45 -7.08
C LYS A 31 4.81 40.29 -7.51
N PHE A 32 4.23 39.09 -7.56
CA PHE A 32 4.87 37.95 -8.21
C PHE A 32 4.98 38.22 -9.71
N ASP A 33 6.20 38.43 -10.19
CA ASP A 33 6.51 38.46 -11.61
C ASP A 33 6.56 37.01 -12.13
N THR A 34 5.45 36.57 -12.74
CA THR A 34 5.29 35.24 -13.31
C THR A 34 5.96 35.07 -14.68
N SER A 35 6.69 36.07 -15.18
CA SER A 35 7.36 36.01 -16.49
C SER A 35 8.46 34.93 -16.59
N LYS A 36 8.83 34.30 -15.46
CA LYS A 36 9.79 33.19 -15.38
C LYS A 36 9.22 31.85 -14.91
N ALA A 37 7.91 31.72 -14.71
CA ALA A 37 7.30 30.43 -14.43
C ALA A 37 7.30 29.57 -15.71
N LEU A 38 8.26 28.66 -15.80
CA LEU A 38 8.34 27.47 -16.68
C LEU A 38 7.56 27.58 -18.00
N LYS A 39 8.23 28.09 -19.03
CA LYS A 39 7.87 27.79 -20.43
C LYS A 39 8.02 26.28 -20.65
N ILE A 40 6.90 25.56 -20.72
CA ILE A 40 6.87 24.24 -21.34
C ILE A 40 6.92 24.48 -22.85
N GLU A 41 8.06 24.18 -23.48
CA GLU A 41 8.19 24.20 -24.93
C GLU A 41 7.34 23.07 -25.54
N ASN A 42 6.27 23.45 -26.23
CA ASN A 42 5.45 22.56 -27.04
C ASN A 42 6.25 22.04 -28.24
N ALA A 43 6.69 20.78 -28.19
CA ALA A 43 7.06 20.03 -29.38
C ALA A 43 5.79 19.40 -30.00
N ASN A 44 5.24 20.09 -31.00
CA ASN A 44 4.36 19.60 -32.07
C ASN A 44 3.45 18.39 -31.75
N VAL A 45 2.23 18.66 -31.29
CA VAL A 45 1.09 17.77 -31.49
C VAL A 45 0.05 18.55 -32.28
N ASN A 46 -0.07 18.24 -33.57
CA ASN A 46 -1.24 18.60 -34.37
C ASN A 46 -2.41 17.74 -33.90
N GLU A 47 -3.13 18.20 -32.88
CA GLU A 47 -4.41 17.62 -32.47
C GLU A 47 -5.55 18.62 -32.68
N THR A 48 -6.53 18.15 -33.45
CA THR A 48 -7.77 18.82 -33.81
C THR A 48 -8.69 18.98 -32.59
N ASN A 49 -9.11 20.23 -32.35
CA ASN A 49 -10.30 20.64 -31.61
C ASN A 49 -10.79 19.76 -30.45
N ARG A 50 -10.10 19.81 -29.30
CA ARG A 50 -10.74 19.60 -27.99
C ARG A 50 -10.64 20.90 -27.19
N THR A 51 -11.78 21.41 -26.72
CA THR A 51 -11.85 22.53 -25.78
C THR A 51 -11.05 22.19 -24.51
N PRO A 52 -10.27 23.13 -23.95
CA PRO A 52 -9.52 22.88 -22.73
C PRO A 52 -10.52 22.64 -21.59
N SER A 53 -10.56 21.42 -21.03
CA SER A 53 -11.17 21.24 -19.72
C SER A 53 -10.27 21.95 -18.72
N GLU A 54 -10.73 23.11 -18.22
CA GLU A 54 -10.09 23.85 -17.15
C GLU A 54 -10.03 22.99 -15.88
N ILE A 55 -8.98 22.18 -15.74
CA ILE A 55 -8.51 21.71 -14.44
C ILE A 55 -7.65 22.84 -13.89
N LEU A 56 -8.33 23.82 -13.29
CA LEU A 56 -7.72 24.78 -12.39
C LEU A 56 -7.17 23.97 -11.20
N TYR A 57 -5.84 23.85 -11.11
CA TYR A 57 -5.02 23.36 -9.98
C TYR A 57 -5.73 22.46 -8.94
N ILE A 58 -5.38 21.17 -8.89
CA ILE A 58 -5.72 20.28 -7.77
C ILE A 58 -4.61 20.42 -6.70
N PRO A 59 -4.93 20.75 -5.45
CA PRO A 59 -3.94 20.83 -4.38
C PRO A 59 -3.23 19.49 -4.16
N SER A 60 -1.95 19.53 -3.79
CA SER A 60 -1.15 18.31 -3.59
C SER A 60 -1.69 17.41 -2.47
N GLU A 61 -2.32 18.00 -1.46
CA GLU A 61 -2.96 17.32 -0.33
C GLU A 61 -4.24 16.56 -0.72
N ASP A 62 -4.77 16.81 -1.91
CA ASP A 62 -5.93 16.13 -2.45
C ASP A 62 -5.52 15.02 -3.44
N ILE A 63 -4.21 14.80 -3.63
CA ILE A 63 -3.62 13.78 -4.52
C ILE A 63 -2.78 12.81 -3.68
N ASP A 64 -3.07 11.52 -3.83
CA ASP A 64 -2.27 10.47 -3.21
C ASP A 64 -1.36 9.81 -4.26
N TYR A 65 -0.07 9.74 -3.93
CA TYR A 65 0.95 9.02 -4.69
C TYR A 65 1.37 7.77 -3.91
N GLU A 66 0.92 6.60 -4.37
CA GLU A 66 1.21 5.34 -3.68
C GLU A 66 2.33 4.58 -4.39
N LYS A 67 3.42 4.29 -3.65
CA LYS A 67 4.54 3.49 -4.14
C LYS A 67 4.20 2.00 -3.99
N CYS A 68 4.16 1.31 -5.11
CA CYS A 68 3.74 -0.09 -5.22
C CYS A 68 4.90 -0.97 -5.66
N THR A 69 4.84 -2.27 -5.34
CA THR A 69 5.74 -3.30 -5.89
C THR A 69 4.93 -4.30 -6.72
N GLY A 70 5.32 -4.46 -7.99
CA GLY A 70 4.72 -5.41 -8.92
C GLY A 70 5.21 -6.84 -8.71
N LYS A 71 4.61 -7.81 -9.42
CA LYS A 71 5.07 -9.22 -9.40
C LYS A 71 6.48 -9.40 -9.96
N ASP A 72 6.99 -8.43 -10.73
CA ASP A 72 8.37 -8.40 -11.20
C ASP A 72 9.37 -7.85 -10.16
N GLY A 73 8.88 -7.52 -8.95
CA GLY A 73 9.67 -6.96 -7.85
C GLY A 73 10.08 -5.49 -8.06
N LYS A 74 9.65 -4.86 -9.17
CA LYS A 74 9.97 -3.47 -9.46
C LYS A 74 8.94 -2.54 -8.85
N GLU A 75 9.44 -1.38 -8.44
CA GLU A 75 8.60 -0.34 -7.86
C GLU A 75 8.00 0.55 -8.94
N PHE A 76 6.76 0.97 -8.72
CA PHE A 76 6.05 1.95 -9.55
C PHE A 76 5.17 2.82 -8.66
N THR A 77 4.61 3.89 -9.22
CA THR A 77 3.72 4.79 -8.50
C THR A 77 2.37 4.85 -9.20
N VAL A 78 1.30 4.75 -8.42
CA VAL A 78 -0.05 5.05 -8.88
C VAL A 78 -0.52 6.37 -8.25
N THR A 79 -1.42 7.06 -8.95
CA THR A 79 -1.98 8.33 -8.51
C THR A 79 -3.48 8.17 -8.28
N SER A 80 -3.96 8.60 -7.12
CA SER A 80 -5.40 8.68 -6.83
C SER A 80 -5.75 10.04 -6.23
N TYR A 81 -7.05 10.32 -6.12
CA TYR A 81 -7.56 11.64 -5.76
C TYR A 81 -8.53 11.52 -4.59
N CYS A 82 -8.27 12.25 -3.51
CA CYS A 82 -9.16 12.28 -2.35
C CYS A 82 -10.29 13.31 -2.50
N LYS A 83 -9.98 14.48 -3.08
CA LYS A 83 -10.97 15.55 -3.31
C LYS A 83 -10.76 16.24 -4.64
N ILE A 84 -11.85 16.79 -5.18
CA ILE A 84 -11.84 17.66 -6.36
C ILE A 84 -12.73 18.86 -6.10
N LYS A 85 -12.16 20.06 -6.17
CA LYS A 85 -12.86 21.33 -5.91
C LYS A 85 -13.60 21.35 -4.56
N GLY A 86 -12.99 20.75 -3.52
CA GLY A 86 -13.56 20.64 -2.18
C GLY A 86 -14.56 19.51 -1.97
N GLU A 87 -15.01 18.83 -3.04
CA GLU A 87 -15.86 17.64 -2.94
C GLU A 87 -15.03 16.38 -2.71
N THR A 88 -15.40 15.57 -1.72
CA THR A 88 -14.71 14.32 -1.40
C THR A 88 -15.18 13.17 -2.30
N LEU A 89 -14.23 12.40 -2.84
CA LEU A 89 -14.51 11.29 -3.77
C LEU A 89 -14.70 9.97 -3.02
N ASN A 90 -15.89 9.77 -2.48
CA ASN A 90 -16.15 8.71 -1.50
C ASN A 90 -17.38 7.85 -1.80
N LYS A 91 -17.99 8.01 -2.99
CA LYS A 91 -19.06 7.14 -3.44
C LYS A 91 -18.53 5.75 -3.77
N ASP A 92 -19.37 4.74 -3.57
CA ASP A 92 -19.09 3.38 -4.03
C ASP A 92 -18.95 3.35 -5.56
N TYR A 93 -17.93 2.64 -6.07
CA TYR A 93 -17.64 2.60 -7.50
C TYR A 93 -18.76 1.94 -8.30
N LEU A 94 -19.40 0.89 -7.77
CA LEU A 94 -20.50 0.20 -8.44
C LEU A 94 -21.70 1.13 -8.58
N ASP A 95 -22.01 1.90 -7.54
CA ASP A 95 -23.07 2.92 -7.56
C ASP A 95 -22.77 4.05 -8.56
N VAL A 96 -21.51 4.47 -8.65
CA VAL A 96 -21.05 5.47 -9.62
C VAL A 96 -21.22 4.97 -11.05
N PHE A 97 -20.77 3.75 -11.35
CA PHE A 97 -20.89 3.15 -12.68
C PHE A 97 -22.36 2.87 -13.04
N ALA A 98 -23.16 2.39 -12.09
CA ALA A 98 -24.60 2.19 -12.28
C ALA A 98 -25.35 3.49 -12.54
N SER A 99 -24.99 4.57 -11.82
CA SER A 99 -25.57 5.91 -12.07
C SER A 99 -25.23 6.41 -13.47
N LYS A 100 -24.00 6.24 -13.92
CA LYS A 100 -23.59 6.56 -15.28
C LYS A 100 -24.33 5.74 -16.33
N ALA A 101 -24.51 4.43 -16.09
CA ALA A 101 -25.26 3.54 -16.98
C ALA A 101 -26.75 3.93 -17.12
N GLN A 102 -27.32 4.54 -16.08
CA GLN A 102 -28.68 5.12 -16.09
C GLN A 102 -28.77 6.46 -16.83
N GLY A 103 -27.65 6.99 -17.35
CA GLY A 103 -27.60 8.28 -18.04
C GLY A 103 -27.62 9.49 -17.09
N LYS A 104 -27.40 9.27 -15.78
CA LYS A 104 -27.25 10.37 -14.83
C LYS A 104 -25.91 11.06 -15.05
N ASP A 105 -25.91 12.38 -14.89
CA ASP A 105 -24.65 13.11 -14.79
C ASP A 105 -24.03 12.85 -13.41
N VAL A 106 -22.76 12.45 -13.40
CA VAL A 106 -22.03 12.13 -12.18
C VAL A 106 -20.85 13.08 -12.09
N ASN A 107 -20.93 14.02 -11.15
CA ASN A 107 -19.84 14.96 -10.87
C ASN A 107 -18.52 14.20 -10.70
N TYR A 108 -17.49 14.66 -11.41
CA TYR A 108 -16.13 14.13 -11.34
C TYR A 108 -16.03 12.63 -11.66
N TYR A 109 -16.91 12.10 -12.52
CA TYR A 109 -16.90 10.70 -12.95
C TYR A 109 -15.51 10.20 -13.36
N ASP A 110 -14.77 10.99 -14.15
CA ASP A 110 -13.43 10.61 -14.63
C ASP A 110 -12.44 10.39 -13.47
N TYR A 111 -12.60 11.08 -12.34
CA TYR A 111 -11.77 10.89 -11.15
C TYR A 111 -12.17 9.64 -10.36
N TYR A 112 -13.46 9.29 -10.32
CA TYR A 112 -13.89 7.98 -9.79
C TYR A 112 -13.34 6.82 -10.64
N VAL A 113 -13.36 6.98 -11.97
CA VAL A 113 -12.75 6.02 -12.89
C VAL A 113 -11.24 5.90 -12.63
N ASN A 114 -10.52 7.03 -12.54
CA ASN A 114 -9.08 7.02 -12.28
C ASN A 114 -8.75 6.41 -10.91
N ASN A 115 -9.54 6.69 -9.86
CA ASN A 115 -9.32 6.09 -8.54
C ASN A 115 -9.57 4.58 -8.56
N PHE A 116 -10.61 4.10 -9.24
CA PHE A 116 -10.82 2.67 -9.42
C PHE A 116 -9.65 2.02 -10.18
N VAL A 117 -9.20 2.65 -11.27
CA VAL A 117 -8.05 2.17 -12.05
C VAL A 117 -6.79 2.13 -11.20
N ALA A 118 -6.47 3.18 -10.46
CA ALA A 118 -5.33 3.24 -9.56
C ALA A 118 -5.42 2.12 -8.50
N LYS A 119 -6.61 1.92 -7.92
CA LYS A 119 -6.86 0.90 -6.91
C LYS A 119 -6.65 -0.52 -7.43
N ILE A 120 -6.96 -0.78 -8.69
CA ILE A 120 -6.70 -2.08 -9.31
C ILE A 120 -5.23 -2.20 -9.72
N ALA A 121 -4.67 -1.17 -10.35
CA ALA A 121 -3.28 -1.15 -10.80
C ALA A 121 -2.31 -1.32 -9.64
N GLN A 122 -2.58 -0.70 -8.48
CA GLN A 122 -1.74 -0.82 -7.29
C GLN A 122 -1.55 -2.28 -6.86
N ASN A 123 -2.54 -3.14 -7.10
CA ASN A 123 -2.59 -4.52 -6.59
C ASN A 123 -2.20 -5.58 -7.60
N PHE A 124 -2.25 -5.28 -8.91
CA PHE A 124 -2.09 -6.29 -9.95
C PHE A 124 -1.16 -5.88 -11.10
N SER A 125 -0.87 -4.59 -11.26
CA SER A 125 0.01 -4.12 -12.34
C SER A 125 1.48 -4.17 -11.95
N ASP A 126 2.33 -4.15 -12.97
CA ASP A 126 3.77 -3.93 -12.85
C ASP A 126 4.16 -2.67 -13.63
N ILE A 127 5.37 -2.16 -13.42
CA ILE A 127 5.88 -0.99 -14.17
C ILE A 127 5.80 -1.17 -15.69
N SER A 128 5.96 -2.40 -16.18
CA SER A 128 5.93 -2.73 -17.61
C SER A 128 4.51 -2.86 -18.18
N SER A 129 3.52 -3.23 -17.37
CA SER A 129 2.13 -3.41 -17.79
C SER A 129 1.24 -2.21 -17.49
N LEU A 130 1.62 -1.33 -16.56
CA LEU A 130 0.80 -0.25 -16.01
C LEU A 130 -0.01 0.52 -17.05
N LYS A 131 0.65 1.05 -18.09
CA LYS A 131 -0.03 1.85 -19.13
C LYS A 131 -1.08 1.07 -19.91
N GLU A 132 -0.86 -0.22 -20.14
CA GLU A 132 -1.80 -1.07 -20.87
C GLU A 132 -2.93 -1.56 -19.98
N ASP A 133 -2.62 -1.86 -18.72
CA ASP A 133 -3.60 -2.22 -17.70
C ASP A 133 -4.58 -1.06 -17.45
N GLU A 134 -4.08 0.18 -17.29
CA GLU A 134 -4.94 1.35 -17.11
C GLU A 134 -5.95 1.53 -18.25
N LYS A 135 -5.50 1.35 -19.50
CA LYS A 135 -6.37 1.40 -20.68
C LYS A 135 -7.38 0.26 -20.68
N SER A 136 -6.92 -0.95 -20.39
CA SER A 136 -7.75 -2.16 -20.35
C SER A 136 -8.84 -2.08 -19.29
N ILE A 137 -8.50 -1.57 -18.09
CA ILE A 137 -9.45 -1.37 -16.99
C ILE A 137 -10.47 -0.29 -17.35
N LYS A 138 -10.03 0.85 -17.92
CA LYS A 138 -10.95 1.92 -18.38
C LYS A 138 -11.94 1.41 -19.41
N LYS A 139 -11.45 0.65 -20.40
CA LYS A 139 -12.33 -0.03 -21.37
C LYS A 139 -13.30 -1.00 -20.69
N GLY A 140 -12.82 -1.77 -19.72
CA GLY A 140 -13.68 -2.66 -18.92
C GLY A 140 -14.80 -1.92 -18.19
N ILE A 141 -14.55 -0.69 -17.69
CA ILE A 141 -15.58 0.16 -17.08
C ILE A 141 -16.61 0.61 -18.12
N ASP A 142 -16.18 0.98 -19.33
CA ASP A 142 -17.09 1.36 -20.41
C ASP A 142 -17.97 0.18 -20.84
N ASP A 143 -17.38 -1.00 -21.00
CA ASP A 143 -18.08 -2.24 -21.33
C ASP A 143 -19.06 -2.65 -20.21
N LEU A 144 -18.67 -2.45 -18.95
CA LEU A 144 -19.51 -2.66 -17.77
C LEU A 144 -20.73 -1.73 -17.78
N ALA A 145 -20.54 -0.45 -18.07
CA ALA A 145 -21.64 0.51 -18.15
C ALA A 145 -22.63 0.13 -19.27
N LEU A 146 -22.14 -0.40 -20.40
CA LEU A 146 -22.98 -0.93 -21.48
C LEU A 146 -23.75 -2.20 -21.05
N GLU A 147 -23.10 -3.13 -20.35
CA GLU A 147 -23.77 -4.29 -19.76
C GLU A 147 -24.89 -3.86 -18.80
N MET A 148 -24.57 -2.97 -17.85
CA MET A 148 -25.52 -2.47 -16.87
C MET A 148 -26.75 -1.82 -17.51
N LYS A 149 -26.54 -1.04 -18.57
CA LYS A 149 -27.63 -0.40 -19.33
C LYS A 149 -28.53 -1.44 -20.01
N ARG A 150 -27.94 -2.50 -20.59
CA ARG A 150 -28.71 -3.63 -21.19
C ARG A 150 -29.46 -4.42 -20.13
N ASN A 151 -28.89 -4.62 -18.95
CA ASN A 151 -29.55 -5.31 -17.84
C ASN A 151 -30.77 -4.52 -17.36
N ILE A 152 -30.63 -3.20 -17.18
CA ILE A 152 -31.75 -2.30 -16.83
C ILE A 152 -32.87 -2.42 -17.85
N SER A 153 -32.56 -2.39 -19.15
CA SER A 153 -33.60 -2.50 -20.19
C SER A 153 -34.32 -3.85 -20.23
N LYS A 154 -33.75 -4.88 -19.60
CA LYS A 154 -34.30 -6.25 -19.51
C LYS A 154 -34.92 -6.55 -18.14
N GLY A 155 -34.90 -5.59 -17.20
CA GLY A 155 -35.36 -5.83 -15.82
C GLY A 155 -34.43 -6.75 -15.01
N ILE A 156 -33.17 -6.90 -15.43
CA ILE A 156 -32.16 -7.71 -14.73
C ILE A 156 -31.44 -6.81 -13.72
N SER A 157 -31.27 -7.29 -12.48
CA SER A 157 -30.52 -6.57 -11.44
C SER A 157 -29.03 -6.49 -11.75
N ASN A 158 -28.42 -5.32 -11.55
CA ASN A 158 -26.98 -5.07 -11.64
C ASN A 158 -26.22 -5.38 -10.35
N ASN A 159 -26.67 -6.39 -9.61
CA ASN A 159 -25.87 -6.94 -8.51
C ASN A 159 -24.54 -7.46 -9.05
N ILE A 160 -23.46 -7.32 -8.29
CA ILE A 160 -22.11 -7.67 -8.74
C ILE A 160 -21.99 -9.13 -9.23
N GLU A 161 -22.77 -10.04 -8.64
CA GLU A 161 -22.87 -11.46 -9.02
C GLU A 161 -23.42 -11.69 -10.44
N ASN A 162 -24.20 -10.75 -10.97
CA ASN A 162 -24.84 -10.86 -12.28
C ASN A 162 -24.03 -10.22 -13.40
N LEU A 163 -22.92 -9.55 -13.07
CA LEU A 163 -22.09 -8.80 -14.02
C LEU A 163 -20.98 -9.70 -14.58
N ASN A 164 -20.97 -9.86 -15.90
CA ASN A 164 -20.07 -10.80 -16.59
C ASN A 164 -18.94 -10.10 -17.34
N THR A 165 -18.94 -8.76 -17.40
CA THR A 165 -17.88 -7.97 -18.01
C THR A 165 -16.51 -8.40 -17.48
N LYS A 166 -15.58 -8.59 -18.40
CA LYS A 166 -14.21 -9.01 -18.12
C LYS A 166 -13.28 -7.80 -18.08
N PHE A 167 -12.44 -7.77 -17.07
CA PHE A 167 -11.38 -6.80 -16.83
C PHE A 167 -10.05 -7.51 -16.99
N LYS A 168 -9.20 -6.97 -17.86
CA LYS A 168 -7.87 -7.53 -18.09
C LYS A 168 -6.82 -6.69 -17.36
N VAL A 169 -6.02 -7.34 -16.52
CA VAL A 169 -4.91 -6.73 -15.80
C VAL A 169 -3.72 -7.69 -15.77
N ASN A 170 -2.54 -7.17 -16.13
CA ASN A 170 -1.29 -7.93 -16.25
C ASN A 170 -1.45 -9.20 -17.11
N GLY A 171 -2.26 -9.09 -18.17
CA GLY A 171 -2.57 -10.19 -19.07
C GLY A 171 -3.66 -11.16 -18.62
N VAL A 172 -4.19 -11.04 -17.40
CA VAL A 172 -5.15 -11.97 -16.79
C VAL A 172 -6.55 -11.36 -16.75
N ASP A 173 -7.56 -12.16 -17.11
CA ASP A 173 -8.96 -11.73 -17.10
C ASP A 173 -9.64 -12.02 -15.75
N PHE A 174 -10.44 -11.05 -15.29
CA PHE A 174 -11.26 -11.13 -14.08
C PHE A 174 -12.70 -10.68 -14.40
N THR A 175 -13.70 -11.25 -13.74
CA THR A 175 -15.00 -10.57 -13.57
C THR A 175 -14.85 -9.39 -12.63
N LEU A 176 -15.84 -8.47 -12.60
CA LEU A 176 -15.82 -7.36 -11.65
C LEU A 176 -15.74 -7.85 -10.19
N LYS A 177 -16.50 -8.89 -9.84
CA LYS A 177 -16.48 -9.48 -8.51
C LYS A 177 -15.11 -10.02 -8.14
N GLU A 178 -14.56 -10.89 -8.98
CA GLU A 178 -13.24 -11.50 -8.76
C GLU A 178 -12.17 -10.41 -8.59
N LEU A 179 -12.21 -9.36 -9.42
CA LEU A 179 -11.24 -8.26 -9.39
C LEU A 179 -11.32 -7.45 -8.09
N VAL A 180 -12.53 -7.01 -7.72
CA VAL A 180 -12.76 -6.18 -6.53
C VAL A 180 -12.47 -6.95 -5.25
N ASP A 181 -12.92 -8.19 -5.15
CA ASP A 181 -12.70 -9.02 -3.97
C ASP A 181 -11.22 -9.40 -3.83
N SER A 182 -10.54 -9.73 -4.94
CA SER A 182 -9.08 -9.95 -4.93
C SER A 182 -8.31 -8.70 -4.50
N SER A 183 -8.75 -7.51 -4.93
CA SER A 183 -8.09 -6.24 -4.58
C SER A 183 -8.19 -5.98 -3.06
N LYS A 184 -9.37 -6.22 -2.47
CA LYS A 184 -9.58 -6.12 -1.01
C LYS A 184 -8.71 -7.10 -0.22
N VAL A 185 -8.59 -8.33 -0.69
CA VAL A 185 -7.73 -9.35 -0.06
C VAL A 185 -6.27 -8.92 -0.12
N MET A 186 -5.82 -8.38 -1.26
CA MET A 186 -4.46 -7.88 -1.43
C MET A 186 -4.18 -6.69 -0.51
N ASP A 187 -5.11 -5.72 -0.42
CA ASP A 187 -4.98 -4.58 0.48
C ASP A 187 -4.84 -5.01 1.95
N TYR A 188 -5.70 -5.95 2.36
CA TYR A 188 -5.67 -6.43 3.73
C TYR A 188 -4.37 -7.17 4.01
N ALA A 189 -3.93 -8.06 3.11
CA ALA A 189 -2.65 -8.75 3.23
C ALA A 189 -1.48 -7.75 3.31
N CYS A 190 -1.47 -6.70 2.48
CA CYS A 190 -0.47 -5.64 2.54
C CYS A 190 -0.48 -4.88 3.86
N SER A 191 -1.66 -4.64 4.46
CA SER A 191 -1.77 -3.93 5.74
C SER A 191 -1.21 -4.71 6.94
N ILE A 192 -1.02 -6.03 6.79
CA ILE A 192 -0.42 -6.90 7.80
C ILE A 192 1.11 -6.84 7.72
N VAL A 193 1.69 -6.59 6.55
CA VAL A 193 3.15 -6.64 6.36
C VAL A 193 3.79 -5.36 6.86
N ASN A 194 4.65 -5.47 7.88
CA ASN A 194 5.48 -4.36 8.36
C ASN A 194 6.49 -3.91 7.29
N THR A 195 6.58 -2.60 7.05
CA THR A 195 7.50 -1.99 6.06
C THR A 195 8.51 -1.02 6.68
N LEU A 196 8.56 -0.91 8.01
CA LEU A 196 9.34 0.11 8.73
C LEU A 196 10.79 -0.32 9.04
N GLY A 197 11.16 -1.55 8.67
CA GLY A 197 12.48 -2.13 8.89
C GLY A 197 12.74 -2.48 10.36
N GLY A 198 13.76 -3.29 10.62
CA GLY A 198 14.03 -3.83 11.94
C GLY A 198 13.14 -5.00 12.29
N MET A 199 12.98 -5.92 11.34
CA MET A 199 12.02 -7.01 11.46
C MET A 199 12.39 -8.04 12.54
N ASP A 200 11.42 -8.37 13.38
CA ASP A 200 11.47 -9.44 14.37
C ASP A 200 10.83 -10.74 13.84
N TYR A 201 10.78 -11.80 14.66
CA TYR A 201 10.15 -13.06 14.23
C TYR A 201 8.62 -13.00 14.12
N ASN A 202 7.97 -12.04 14.77
CA ASN A 202 6.53 -11.79 14.62
C ASN A 202 6.23 -11.18 13.26
N ASP A 203 7.06 -10.26 12.77
CA ASP A 203 6.93 -9.69 11.43
C ASP A 203 6.99 -10.78 10.35
N TYR A 204 7.87 -11.78 10.50
CA TYR A 204 7.90 -12.92 9.58
C TYR A 204 6.66 -13.80 9.69
N ALA A 205 6.08 -13.98 10.88
CA ALA A 205 4.80 -14.65 11.05
C ALA A 205 3.66 -13.89 10.35
N GLU A 206 3.62 -12.57 10.49
CA GLU A 206 2.68 -11.66 9.83
C GLU A 206 2.79 -11.73 8.29
N MET A 207 4.00 -11.74 7.74
CA MET A 207 4.23 -12.00 6.31
C MET A 207 3.69 -13.36 5.87
N GLY A 208 3.89 -14.39 6.70
CA GLY A 208 3.33 -15.71 6.47
C GLY A 208 1.81 -15.69 6.43
N ILE A 209 1.19 -14.95 7.35
CA ILE A 209 -0.27 -14.75 7.39
C ILE A 209 -0.76 -14.03 6.13
N ALA A 210 -0.10 -12.94 5.73
CA ALA A 210 -0.43 -12.19 4.52
C ALA A 210 -0.38 -13.11 3.28
N LYS A 211 0.70 -13.87 3.12
CA LYS A 211 0.89 -14.82 2.01
C LYS A 211 -0.18 -15.91 2.01
N GLY A 212 -0.44 -16.52 3.17
CA GLY A 212 -1.41 -17.60 3.29
C GLY A 212 -2.86 -17.15 3.07
N LYS A 213 -3.23 -15.93 3.50
CA LYS A 213 -4.55 -15.35 3.20
C LYS A 213 -4.78 -15.20 1.70
N VAL A 214 -3.79 -14.67 0.99
CA VAL A 214 -3.85 -14.50 -0.48
C VAL A 214 -3.98 -15.85 -1.18
N SER A 215 -3.14 -16.83 -0.82
CA SER A 215 -3.19 -18.17 -1.44
C SER A 215 -4.51 -18.87 -1.15
N SER A 216 -4.95 -18.88 0.11
CA SER A 216 -6.18 -19.56 0.53
C SER A 216 -7.44 -18.94 -0.08
N TYR A 217 -7.46 -17.61 -0.30
CA TYR A 217 -8.53 -16.96 -1.06
C TYR A 217 -8.50 -17.36 -2.53
N GLY A 218 -7.31 -17.31 -3.14
CA GLY A 218 -7.13 -17.63 -4.55
C GLY A 218 -7.58 -19.06 -4.87
N GLU A 219 -7.14 -20.05 -4.08
CA GLU A 219 -7.47 -21.47 -4.27
C GLU A 219 -8.97 -21.75 -4.30
N LYS A 220 -9.76 -20.99 -3.54
CA LYS A 220 -11.21 -21.18 -3.42
C LYS A 220 -12.03 -20.40 -4.44
N ASN A 221 -11.56 -19.21 -4.82
CA ASN A 221 -12.41 -18.22 -5.51
C ASN A 221 -11.94 -17.90 -6.93
N LEU A 222 -10.72 -18.26 -7.30
CA LEU A 222 -10.09 -17.81 -8.53
C LEU A 222 -9.62 -18.99 -9.39
N ASN A 223 -9.42 -18.74 -10.68
CA ASN A 223 -8.79 -19.69 -11.59
C ASN A 223 -7.25 -19.69 -11.45
N ALA A 224 -6.58 -20.66 -12.08
CA ALA A 224 -5.13 -20.85 -11.93
C ALA A 224 -4.26 -19.64 -12.34
N GLU A 225 -4.67 -18.89 -13.38
CA GLU A 225 -3.90 -17.71 -13.83
C GLU A 225 -4.05 -16.55 -12.86
N GLN A 226 -5.27 -16.32 -12.37
CA GLN A 226 -5.58 -15.32 -11.36
C GLN A 226 -4.86 -15.63 -10.04
N GLN A 227 -4.92 -16.88 -9.57
CA GLN A 227 -4.17 -17.34 -8.39
C GLN A 227 -2.68 -17.07 -8.50
N LYS A 228 -2.08 -17.41 -9.66
CA LYS A 228 -0.66 -17.20 -9.93
C LYS A 228 -0.29 -15.72 -9.88
N LEU A 229 -1.11 -14.83 -10.45
CA LEU A 229 -0.88 -13.39 -10.40
C LEU A 229 -0.89 -12.87 -8.96
N LEU A 230 -1.91 -13.23 -8.16
CA LEU A 230 -2.02 -12.83 -6.76
C LEU A 230 -0.82 -13.32 -5.94
N ASN A 231 -0.51 -14.61 -6.01
CA ASN A 231 0.55 -15.24 -5.22
C ASN A 231 1.94 -14.70 -5.58
N SER A 232 2.21 -14.47 -6.88
CA SER A 232 3.49 -13.88 -7.32
C SER A 232 3.63 -12.43 -6.88
N THR A 233 2.56 -11.63 -6.98
CA THR A 233 2.56 -10.24 -6.53
C THR A 233 2.83 -10.13 -5.03
N MET A 234 2.13 -10.92 -4.22
CA MET A 234 2.33 -10.92 -2.76
C MET A 234 3.73 -11.42 -2.36
N SER A 235 4.22 -12.47 -3.02
CA SER A 235 5.58 -12.96 -2.79
C SER A 235 6.65 -11.91 -3.14
N ALA A 236 6.48 -11.18 -4.24
CA ALA A 236 7.40 -10.11 -4.63
C ALA A 236 7.41 -8.95 -3.62
N ARG A 237 6.24 -8.59 -3.06
CA ARG A 237 6.14 -7.57 -2.01
C ARG A 237 6.86 -7.98 -0.73
N ILE A 238 6.60 -9.19 -0.25
CA ILE A 238 7.26 -9.73 0.94
C ILE A 238 8.78 -9.81 0.72
N GLN A 239 9.21 -10.32 -0.44
CA GLN A 239 10.64 -10.40 -0.77
C GLN A 239 11.29 -9.01 -0.79
N LYS A 240 10.60 -8.00 -1.34
CA LYS A 240 11.09 -6.63 -1.35
C LYS A 240 11.29 -6.07 0.05
N VAL A 241 10.39 -6.38 1.00
CA VAL A 241 10.54 -5.97 2.41
C VAL A 241 11.75 -6.68 3.02
N ILE A 242 11.88 -7.99 2.83
CA ILE A 242 13.03 -8.77 3.32
C ILE A 242 14.36 -8.23 2.77
N ASP A 243 14.40 -7.92 1.48
CA ASP A 243 15.59 -7.38 0.80
C ASP A 243 15.92 -5.94 1.24
N SER A 244 14.94 -5.22 1.79
CA SER A 244 15.12 -3.85 2.28
C SER A 244 15.54 -3.79 3.75
N GLU A 245 15.64 -4.94 4.45
CA GLU A 245 16.10 -4.99 5.84
C GLU A 245 17.58 -4.57 5.92
N PRO A 246 17.91 -3.50 6.65
CA PRO A 246 19.28 -3.03 6.73
C PRO A 246 20.15 -4.03 7.49
N GLU A 247 21.42 -4.14 7.07
CA GLU A 247 22.39 -4.96 7.80
C GLU A 247 22.52 -4.48 9.25
N ILE A 248 22.56 -5.44 10.18
CA ILE A 248 22.64 -5.15 11.61
C ILE A 248 23.89 -4.32 11.96
N SER A 249 25.00 -4.52 11.23
CA SER A 249 26.24 -3.74 11.36
C SER A 249 25.99 -2.25 11.12
N THR A 250 25.31 -1.90 10.04
CA THR A 250 24.94 -0.52 9.69
C THR A 250 24.07 0.10 10.77
N VAL A 251 23.07 -0.62 11.25
CA VAL A 251 22.16 -0.12 12.30
C VAL A 251 22.89 0.14 13.62
N ILE A 252 23.80 -0.75 14.01
CA ILE A 252 24.64 -0.55 15.19
C ILE A 252 25.51 0.71 15.04
N GLU A 253 26.10 0.94 13.86
CA GLU A 253 26.90 2.14 13.61
C GLU A 253 26.06 3.41 13.69
N ASP A 254 24.86 3.42 13.12
CA ASP A 254 23.96 4.57 13.15
C ASP A 254 23.51 4.90 14.59
N LEU A 255 23.14 3.89 15.37
CA LEU A 255 22.79 4.05 16.79
C LEU A 255 23.94 4.61 17.63
N LYS A 256 25.19 4.18 17.35
CA LYS A 256 26.38 4.73 18.00
C LYS A 256 26.60 6.21 17.65
N ARG A 257 26.35 6.60 16.39
CA ARG A 257 26.49 8.01 15.95
C ARG A 257 25.54 8.95 16.68
N VAL A 258 24.34 8.47 17.05
CA VAL A 258 23.34 9.26 17.81
C VAL A 258 23.44 9.07 19.32
N ASN A 259 24.53 8.47 19.81
CA ASN A 259 24.82 8.26 21.25
C ASN A 259 23.71 7.50 22.01
N ILE A 260 22.96 6.65 21.32
CA ILE A 260 22.03 5.72 21.96
C ILE A 260 22.85 4.59 22.56
N LYS A 261 22.78 4.43 23.89
CA LYS A 261 23.38 3.28 24.56
C LYS A 261 22.62 2.03 24.15
N ILE A 262 23.30 1.14 23.45
CA ILE A 262 22.81 -0.21 23.24
C ILE A 262 23.29 -1.02 24.46
N ASP A 263 22.37 -1.40 25.33
CA ASP A 263 22.64 -2.32 26.45
C ASP A 263 22.97 -3.70 25.85
N MET A 264 24.22 -3.88 25.42
CA MET A 264 24.65 -5.04 24.67
C MET A 264 25.07 -6.17 25.61
N VAL A 265 24.33 -7.27 25.58
CA VAL A 265 24.98 -8.57 25.35
C VAL A 265 24.95 -8.81 23.85
N THR A 266 25.96 -8.32 23.14
CA THR A 266 26.27 -8.84 21.80
C THR A 266 26.78 -10.26 22.01
N ASP A 267 25.90 -11.23 21.91
CA ASP A 267 26.36 -12.59 21.70
C ASP A 267 26.46 -12.82 20.20
N LYS A 268 27.66 -12.67 19.65
CA LYS A 268 27.92 -12.97 18.24
C LYS A 268 27.67 -14.44 17.90
N ASN A 269 27.55 -15.30 18.92
CA ASN A 269 27.18 -16.70 18.78
C ASN A 269 25.68 -16.94 18.99
N SER A 270 24.90 -15.89 19.27
CA SER A 270 23.45 -16.00 19.36
C SER A 270 22.91 -16.54 18.04
N LYS A 271 22.10 -17.58 18.16
CA LYS A 271 21.48 -18.23 17.01
C LYS A 271 20.34 -17.40 16.47
N TYR A 272 19.63 -16.63 17.30
CA TYR A 272 18.40 -15.91 16.94
C TYR A 272 18.57 -14.38 16.87
N TYR A 273 19.38 -13.78 17.75
CA TYR A 273 19.55 -12.33 17.86
C TYR A 273 21.02 -11.90 18.01
N ALA A 274 21.60 -11.27 16.99
CA ALA A 274 22.95 -10.67 17.14
C ALA A 274 23.02 -9.54 18.18
N VAL A 275 21.89 -8.86 18.45
CA VAL A 275 21.74 -7.83 19.49
C VAL A 275 20.38 -8.02 20.16
N LYS A 276 20.37 -8.51 21.40
CA LYS A 276 19.12 -8.86 22.13
C LYS A 276 18.15 -7.69 22.26
N SER A 277 18.64 -6.47 22.48
CA SER A 277 17.81 -5.27 22.67
C SER A 277 17.20 -4.69 21.38
N LEU A 278 17.58 -5.20 20.20
CA LEU A 278 17.01 -4.76 18.93
C LEU A 278 15.93 -5.71 18.40
N GLU A 279 15.73 -6.87 19.03
CA GLU A 279 14.72 -7.89 18.68
C GLU A 279 14.68 -8.26 17.18
N ARG A 280 15.80 -8.10 16.45
CA ARG A 280 15.87 -8.40 15.01
C ARG A 280 16.10 -9.88 14.72
N ALA A 281 15.28 -10.45 13.85
CA ALA A 281 15.38 -11.85 13.43
C ALA A 281 16.64 -12.09 12.56
N THR A 282 17.77 -12.33 13.20
CA THR A 282 19.07 -12.50 12.49
C THR A 282 19.23 -13.89 11.85
N ASN A 283 18.47 -14.88 12.32
CA ASN A 283 18.42 -16.20 11.70
C ASN A 283 17.41 -16.26 10.56
N LYS A 284 17.87 -16.00 9.33
CA LYS A 284 17.00 -15.98 8.14
C LYS A 284 16.32 -17.33 7.88
N GLU A 285 17.00 -18.46 8.09
CA GLU A 285 16.39 -19.79 7.93
C GLU A 285 15.27 -20.03 8.94
N TYR A 286 15.47 -19.59 10.19
CA TYR A 286 14.45 -19.72 11.23
C TYR A 286 13.26 -18.78 11.01
N ALA A 287 13.55 -17.55 10.58
CA ALA A 287 12.54 -16.56 10.21
C ALA A 287 11.67 -17.08 9.05
N GLN A 288 12.30 -17.66 8.02
CA GLN A 288 11.62 -18.32 6.92
C GLN A 288 10.74 -19.48 7.40
N LYS A 289 11.23 -20.30 8.33
CA LYS A 289 10.44 -21.39 8.92
C LYS A 289 9.17 -20.86 9.62
N ILE A 290 9.29 -19.79 10.40
CA ILE A 290 8.13 -19.16 11.07
C ILE A 290 7.14 -18.61 10.04
N MET A 291 7.63 -17.94 8.99
CA MET A 291 6.79 -17.48 7.89
C MET A 291 6.04 -18.63 7.19
N ASP A 292 6.74 -19.74 6.92
CA ASP A 292 6.16 -20.90 6.24
C ASP A 292 5.10 -21.64 7.05
N THR A 293 5.18 -21.58 8.40
CA THR A 293 4.13 -22.09 9.30
C THR A 293 2.76 -21.46 9.01
N PHE A 294 2.72 -20.17 8.64
CA PHE A 294 1.46 -19.47 8.34
C PHE A 294 1.13 -19.37 6.85
N ALA A 295 2.14 -19.42 5.97
CA ALA A 295 1.99 -19.24 4.52
C ALA A 295 1.12 -20.31 3.84
N ASN A 296 1.02 -21.49 4.43
CA ASN A 296 0.31 -22.65 3.85
C ASN A 296 -0.99 -23.00 4.59
N VAL A 297 -1.49 -22.08 5.43
CA VAL A 297 -2.69 -22.29 6.23
C VAL A 297 -3.95 -22.09 5.38
N ASP A 298 -4.96 -22.95 5.59
CA ASP A 298 -6.31 -22.71 5.09
C ASP A 298 -7.05 -21.71 6.00
N TYR A 299 -7.12 -20.45 5.57
CA TYR A 299 -7.75 -19.37 6.35
C TYR A 299 -9.28 -19.44 6.41
N SER A 300 -9.92 -20.39 5.72
CA SER A 300 -11.34 -20.68 5.95
C SER A 300 -11.59 -21.66 7.11
N ASN A 301 -10.53 -22.29 7.60
CA ASN A 301 -10.58 -23.35 8.60
C ASN A 301 -9.83 -22.91 9.86
N GLU A 302 -10.61 -22.48 10.86
CA GLU A 302 -10.10 -22.08 12.18
C GLU A 302 -9.17 -23.12 12.82
N LYS A 303 -9.48 -24.42 12.67
CA LYS A 303 -8.61 -25.50 13.18
C LYS A 303 -7.25 -25.54 12.48
N SER A 304 -7.19 -25.20 11.20
CA SER A 304 -5.93 -25.11 10.46
C SER A 304 -5.08 -23.96 11.00
N PHE A 305 -5.71 -22.83 11.32
CA PHE A 305 -5.02 -21.67 11.87
C PHE A 305 -4.58 -21.90 13.32
N ASP A 306 -5.43 -22.49 14.16
CA ASP A 306 -5.05 -22.86 15.54
C ASP A 306 -3.86 -23.80 15.57
N LYS A 307 -3.80 -24.77 14.64
CA LYS A 307 -2.64 -25.66 14.51
C LYS A 307 -1.35 -24.89 14.19
N ALA A 308 -1.43 -23.90 13.29
CA ALA A 308 -0.29 -23.05 12.96
C ALA A 308 0.12 -22.17 14.15
N ILE A 309 -0.83 -21.67 14.95
CA ILE A 309 -0.53 -20.96 16.19
C ILE A 309 0.20 -21.85 17.19
N GLU A 310 -0.26 -23.08 17.41
CA GLU A 310 0.42 -24.01 18.32
C GLU A 310 1.83 -24.38 17.82
N GLU A 311 2.01 -24.52 16.51
CA GLU A 311 3.35 -24.69 15.92
C GLU A 311 4.23 -23.46 16.16
N TYR A 312 3.70 -22.27 15.93
CA TYR A 312 4.38 -21.00 16.18
C TYR A 312 4.80 -20.84 17.65
N LYS A 313 3.94 -21.18 18.62
CA LYS A 313 4.30 -21.16 20.05
C LYS A 313 5.55 -21.99 20.36
N ASN A 314 5.67 -23.16 19.72
CA ASN A 314 6.84 -24.02 19.86
C ASN A 314 8.09 -23.45 19.17
N LEU A 315 7.91 -22.69 18.08
CA LEU A 315 9.01 -22.03 17.37
C LEU A 315 9.49 -20.77 18.09
N ILE A 316 8.61 -19.97 18.67
CA ILE A 316 9.04 -18.71 19.28
C ILE A 316 9.66 -18.89 20.67
N LYS A 317 9.31 -19.99 21.37
CA LYS A 317 9.86 -20.32 22.69
C LYS A 317 11.40 -20.25 22.78
N PRO A 318 12.19 -20.99 21.97
CA PRO A 318 13.65 -20.95 22.07
C PRO A 318 14.23 -19.55 21.78
N THR A 319 13.56 -18.77 20.94
CA THR A 319 13.93 -17.40 20.63
C THR A 319 13.76 -16.49 21.86
N LEU A 320 12.63 -16.58 22.56
CA LEU A 320 12.36 -15.82 23.78
C LEU A 320 13.28 -16.24 24.94
N GLU A 321 13.52 -17.54 25.10
CA GLU A 321 14.48 -18.07 26.09
C GLU A 321 15.88 -17.50 25.86
N GLU A 322 16.33 -17.43 24.60
CA GLU A 322 17.63 -16.85 24.25
C GLU A 322 17.68 -15.33 24.45
N ALA A 323 16.55 -14.63 24.26
CA ALA A 323 16.40 -13.23 24.65
C ALA A 323 16.46 -13.01 26.17
N GLY A 324 16.42 -14.08 26.98
CA GLY A 324 16.46 -14.03 28.44
C GLY A 324 15.09 -14.03 29.10
N ILE A 325 14.03 -14.23 28.33
CA ILE A 325 12.67 -14.41 28.85
C ILE A 325 12.54 -15.87 29.27
N ILE A 326 12.68 -16.12 30.57
CA ILE A 326 12.63 -17.45 31.16
C ILE A 326 11.71 -17.48 32.38
N ASN A 327 11.09 -18.63 32.63
CA ASN A 327 10.35 -18.86 33.87
C ASN A 327 11.34 -19.09 35.02
N ILE A 328 11.20 -18.35 36.12
CA ILE A 328 12.04 -18.48 37.31
C ILE A 328 11.14 -18.53 38.55
N GLY A 329 11.19 -19.63 39.29
CA GLY A 329 10.34 -19.83 40.46
C GLY A 329 8.85 -19.84 40.08
N GLU A 330 8.05 -18.96 40.68
CA GLU A 330 6.63 -18.79 40.37
C GLU A 330 6.35 -17.82 39.21
N ASN A 331 7.40 -17.26 38.59
CA ASN A 331 7.25 -16.36 37.44
C ASN A 331 7.01 -17.17 36.15
N ASN A 332 5.88 -16.92 35.48
CA ASN A 332 5.48 -17.52 34.20
C ASN A 332 5.67 -16.56 33.00
N ALA A 333 6.70 -15.71 33.04
CA ALA A 333 6.95 -14.70 32.01
C ALA A 333 7.07 -15.28 30.60
N LEU A 334 7.73 -16.43 30.44
CA LEU A 334 7.88 -17.06 29.12
C LEU A 334 6.53 -17.50 28.56
N ASP A 335 5.73 -18.21 29.36
CA ASP A 335 4.42 -18.70 28.92
C ASP A 335 3.47 -17.53 28.63
N PHE A 336 3.50 -16.48 29.46
CA PHE A 336 2.71 -15.27 29.25
C PHE A 336 3.09 -14.56 27.94
N THR A 337 4.39 -14.40 27.66
CA THR A 337 4.84 -13.75 26.42
C THR A 337 4.49 -14.56 25.20
N ILE A 338 4.69 -15.88 25.22
CA ILE A 338 4.29 -16.79 24.13
C ILE A 338 2.79 -16.66 23.85
N ASP A 339 1.96 -16.68 24.90
CA ASP A 339 0.51 -16.55 24.75
C ASP A 339 0.11 -15.15 24.26
N TYR A 340 0.80 -14.10 24.71
CA TYR A 340 0.57 -12.73 24.25
C TYR A 340 0.84 -12.58 22.74
N GLU A 341 2.01 -13.01 22.27
CA GLU A 341 2.35 -12.95 20.84
C GLU A 341 1.42 -13.81 19.99
N ALA A 342 1.14 -15.05 20.44
CA ALA A 342 0.18 -15.92 19.77
C ALA A 342 -1.23 -15.30 19.69
N ASN A 343 -1.69 -14.64 20.76
CA ASN A 343 -3.00 -13.98 20.77
C ASN A 343 -3.04 -12.77 19.84
N ASN A 344 -1.94 -12.02 19.71
CA ASN A 344 -1.84 -10.93 18.73
C ASN A 344 -2.02 -11.46 17.31
N LEU A 345 -1.30 -12.54 16.95
CA LEU A 345 -1.46 -13.21 15.64
C LEU A 345 -2.87 -13.76 15.44
N LYS A 346 -3.51 -14.30 16.50
CA LYS A 346 -4.93 -14.72 16.42
C LYS A 346 -5.88 -13.61 16.05
N THR A 347 -5.59 -12.35 16.39
CA THR A 347 -6.43 -11.23 15.95
C THR A 347 -6.39 -11.02 14.43
N LEU A 348 -5.36 -11.53 13.76
CA LEU A 348 -5.24 -11.50 12.31
C LEU A 348 -5.99 -12.66 11.63
N PHE A 349 -6.48 -13.64 12.38
CA PHE A 349 -7.41 -14.62 11.85
C PHE A 349 -8.74 -13.95 11.50
N ASP A 350 -9.21 -14.25 10.30
CA ASP A 350 -10.47 -13.70 9.80
C ASP A 350 -11.01 -14.64 8.72
N LYS A 351 -12.00 -15.43 9.13
CA LYS A 351 -12.61 -16.48 8.34
C LYS A 351 -13.38 -15.96 7.13
N ASP A 352 -13.90 -14.75 7.23
CA ASP A 352 -14.75 -14.18 6.19
C ASP A 352 -13.99 -13.20 5.30
N TYR A 353 -12.68 -13.03 5.52
CA TYR A 353 -11.91 -11.93 4.92
C TYR A 353 -12.57 -10.55 5.20
N LYS A 354 -13.39 -10.48 6.27
CA LYS A 354 -14.25 -9.34 6.68
C LYS A 354 -13.54 -8.29 7.52
N ARG A 355 -12.35 -8.58 8.06
CA ARG A 355 -11.38 -7.57 8.49
C ARG A 355 -10.71 -6.96 7.25
N VAL A 356 -11.54 -6.46 6.34
CA VAL A 356 -11.38 -5.04 6.01
C VAL A 356 -11.51 -4.32 7.35
N ILE A 357 -10.39 -3.88 7.92
CA ILE A 357 -10.44 -2.74 8.83
C ILE A 357 -11.02 -1.60 7.99
N SER A 358 -12.35 -1.51 8.00
CA SER A 358 -13.03 -0.25 8.25
C SER A 358 -13.05 -0.02 9.77
N SER A 359 -11.94 -0.23 10.48
CA SER A 359 -11.77 0.42 11.78
C SER A 359 -11.41 1.89 11.50
N SER A 360 -12.45 2.67 11.23
CA SER A 360 -12.90 3.83 12.03
C SER A 360 -11.91 4.73 12.79
N VAL A 361 -10.59 4.54 12.69
CA VAL A 361 -9.57 5.52 13.07
C VAL A 361 -8.98 6.24 11.84
N LYS A 362 -9.07 5.66 10.64
CA LYS A 362 -8.79 6.36 9.36
C LYS A 362 -10.00 6.56 8.45
N LEU A 363 -11.21 6.49 9.02
CA LEU A 363 -12.39 7.18 8.47
C LEU A 363 -12.28 8.73 8.59
N LYS A 364 -11.21 9.28 9.19
CA LYS A 364 -10.98 10.74 9.24
C LYS A 364 -10.40 11.34 7.95
N THR A 365 -9.83 10.53 7.06
CA THR A 365 -9.17 11.03 5.83
C THR A 365 -9.95 10.75 4.56
N LEU A 366 -10.90 9.79 4.55
CA LEU A 366 -11.75 9.52 3.38
C LEU A 366 -13.07 10.32 3.35
N TYR A 367 -13.44 10.99 4.44
CA TYR A 367 -14.58 11.91 4.53
C TYR A 367 -14.15 13.12 5.36
N GLY A 368 -14.05 14.27 4.70
CA GLY A 368 -13.31 15.42 5.19
C GLY A 368 -13.71 15.92 6.58
N HIS A 369 -12.71 16.12 7.43
CA HIS A 369 -12.64 17.27 8.31
C HIS A 369 -11.18 17.73 8.45
N SER A 370 -10.93 18.93 7.93
CA SER A 370 -9.98 19.85 8.53
C SER A 370 -10.34 20.01 10.00
N LEU A 371 -9.34 19.91 10.88
CA LEU A 371 -9.40 20.55 12.18
C LEU A 371 -8.08 21.28 12.37
N ASP A 372 -8.16 22.58 12.17
CA ASP A 372 -7.24 23.57 12.68
C ASP A 372 -6.86 23.24 14.13
N VAL A 373 -5.58 22.96 14.35
CA VAL A 373 -4.99 22.95 15.69
C VAL A 373 -4.26 24.27 15.87
N TYR A 374 -5.04 25.32 16.10
CA TYR A 374 -4.63 26.49 16.87
C TYR A 374 -5.75 26.85 17.83
N ARG A 375 -5.63 26.38 19.08
CA ARG A 375 -5.96 27.12 20.30
C ARG A 375 -5.04 26.68 21.42
#